data_AF-K2EHS4-F1
#
_entry.id   AF-K2EHS4-F1
#
_cell.length_a   1.000
_cell.length_b   1.000
_cell.length_c   1.000
_cell.angle_alpha   90.00
_cell.angle_beta   90.00
_cell.angle_gamma   90.00
#
_symmetry.space_group_name_H-M   'P 1'
#
loop_
_entity.id
_entity.type
_entity.pdbx_description
1 polymer ?
#
loop_
_entity_poly.entity_id
_entity_poly.type
_entity_poly.pdbx_seq_one_letter_code
_entity_poly.pdbx_strand_id
1 'polypeptide(L)'
;MGAEISVEHGYVHVKATRLKGARICTDMVTVTGTENLMMAGCLAEGETIIENAAREPEIVDLANCLVSMGARISGAGTDVIRIQGVDKLHGATHAIMPDRIETGTYLCAAAVTGGDIRLIKTSAAYLDTVVDKLMDAGCEITVERDAIRLIAPRRLKAVSLRTAPYPAFPTDMQAQFMAINCVADGVATIRETIFENRFMHANEL
;
A
#
# COMPACT_ATOMS: atom_id res chain seq x y z
N MET A 1 15.68 -1.64 -19.17
CA MET A 1 15.11 -0.60 -20.08
C MET A 1 16.18 0.15 -20.89
N GLY A 2 17.35 -0.45 -21.15
CA GLY A 2 18.40 0.17 -21.98
C GLY A 2 19.21 1.30 -21.33
N ALA A 3 19.18 1.41 -19.99
CA ALA A 3 20.00 2.37 -19.25
C ALA A 3 21.31 1.73 -18.78
N GLU A 4 22.38 2.52 -18.77
CA GLU A 4 23.65 2.21 -18.13
C GLU A 4 23.62 2.67 -16.67
N ILE A 5 24.09 1.82 -15.76
CA ILE A 5 24.08 2.05 -14.32
C ILE A 5 25.51 1.95 -13.79
N SER A 6 25.98 2.99 -13.09
CA SER A 6 27.22 2.95 -12.31
C SER A 6 26.96 3.45 -10.88
N VAL A 7 27.79 2.99 -9.94
CA VAL A 7 27.77 3.46 -8.55
C VAL A 7 29.12 4.08 -8.25
N GLU A 8 29.13 5.39 -7.98
CA GLU A 8 30.35 6.16 -7.75
C GLU A 8 30.17 7.02 -6.49
N HIS A 9 31.11 6.93 -5.55
CA HIS A 9 31.07 7.69 -4.29
C HIS A 9 29.74 7.61 -3.51
N GLY A 10 29.04 6.46 -3.61
CA GLY A 10 27.75 6.25 -2.94
C GLY A 10 26.52 6.77 -3.72
N TYR A 11 26.71 7.35 -4.90
CA TYR A 11 25.62 7.79 -5.78
C TYR A 11 25.34 6.77 -6.87
N VAL A 12 24.05 6.56 -7.15
CA VAL A 12 23.61 5.76 -8.30
C VAL A 12 23.50 6.68 -9.52
N HIS A 13 24.34 6.47 -10.51
CA HIS A 13 24.30 7.18 -11.79
C HIS A 13 23.59 6.31 -12.82
N VAL A 14 22.47 6.81 -13.35
CA VAL A 14 21.68 6.13 -14.39
C VAL A 14 21.65 7.01 -15.64
N LYS A 15 22.12 6.48 -16.76
CA LYS A 15 22.18 7.20 -18.05
C LYS A 15 21.50 6.42 -19.16
N ALA A 16 20.70 7.11 -19.97
CA ALA A 16 20.14 6.59 -21.20
C ALA A 16 19.90 7.75 -22.18
N THR A 17 20.11 7.53 -23.48
CA THR A 17 19.70 8.53 -24.49
C THR A 17 18.18 8.56 -24.63
N ARG A 18 17.57 7.38 -24.76
CA ARG A 18 16.13 7.16 -24.65
C ARG A 18 15.93 5.79 -24.02
N LEU A 19 15.09 5.70 -22.99
CA LEU A 19 14.73 4.40 -22.41
C LEU A 19 13.94 3.58 -23.41
N LYS A 20 14.09 2.26 -23.37
CA LYS A 20 13.33 1.31 -24.19
C LYS A 20 12.39 0.51 -23.32
N GLY A 21 11.22 0.21 -23.88
CA GLY A 21 10.28 -0.76 -23.35
C GLY A 21 10.97 -2.10 -23.08
N ALA A 22 10.55 -2.77 -22.02
CA ALA A 22 11.09 -4.06 -21.61
C ALA A 22 10.05 -4.86 -20.85
N ARG A 23 10.17 -6.19 -20.89
CA ARG A 23 9.48 -7.09 -19.96
C ARG A 23 10.38 -7.31 -18.75
N ILE A 24 9.87 -6.99 -17.57
CA ILE A 24 10.61 -7.00 -16.30
C ILE A 24 9.80 -7.80 -15.30
N CYS A 25 10.37 -8.87 -14.77
CA CYS A 25 9.81 -9.63 -13.67
C CYS A 25 10.70 -9.39 -12.45
N THR A 26 10.15 -8.85 -11.37
CA THR A 26 10.90 -8.60 -10.13
C THR A 26 10.91 -9.85 -9.26
N ASP A 27 12.07 -10.19 -8.67
CA ASP A 27 12.21 -11.38 -7.80
C ASP A 27 11.33 -11.28 -6.54
N MET A 28 11.16 -10.06 -6.02
CA MET A 28 10.28 -9.75 -4.90
C MET A 28 9.33 -8.62 -5.30
N VAL A 29 8.15 -8.60 -4.66
CA VAL A 29 7.21 -7.48 -4.80
C VAL A 29 7.85 -6.25 -4.17
N THR A 30 7.91 -5.15 -4.93
CA THR A 30 8.50 -3.88 -4.49
C THR A 30 7.60 -2.72 -4.91
N VAL A 31 7.09 -1.97 -3.93
CA VAL A 31 6.21 -0.81 -4.16
C VAL A 31 6.96 0.26 -4.95
N THR A 32 8.03 0.82 -4.38
CA THR A 32 8.82 1.87 -5.03
C THR A 32 9.50 1.40 -6.32
N GLY A 33 9.88 0.12 -6.40
CA GLY A 33 10.40 -0.43 -7.65
C GLY A 33 9.36 -0.44 -8.76
N THR A 34 8.11 -0.83 -8.45
CA THR A 34 6.98 -0.79 -9.38
C THR A 34 6.68 0.65 -9.81
N GLU A 35 6.63 1.60 -8.88
CA GLU A 35 6.40 3.03 -9.16
C GLU A 35 7.47 3.61 -10.09
N ASN A 36 8.75 3.38 -9.79
CA ASN A 36 9.87 3.86 -10.59
C ASN A 36 9.83 3.31 -12.02
N LEU A 37 9.61 2.00 -12.17
CA LEU A 37 9.50 1.37 -13.48
C LEU A 37 8.27 1.86 -14.25
N MET A 38 7.15 2.09 -13.57
CA MET A 38 5.93 2.62 -14.19
C MET A 38 6.14 4.04 -14.72
N MET A 39 6.71 4.93 -13.90
CA MET A 39 7.02 6.31 -14.32
C MET A 39 8.03 6.31 -15.47
N ALA A 40 9.10 5.51 -15.38
CA ALA A 40 10.09 5.37 -16.45
C ALA A 40 9.48 4.82 -17.76
N GLY A 41 8.55 3.88 -17.65
CA GLY A 41 7.85 3.26 -18.78
C GLY A 41 6.97 4.24 -19.56
N CYS A 42 6.46 5.29 -18.91
CA CYS A 42 5.54 6.26 -19.54
C CYS A 42 6.18 7.00 -20.72
N LEU A 43 7.49 7.26 -20.69
CA LEU A 43 8.23 7.99 -21.74
C LEU A 43 9.25 7.11 -22.48
N ALA A 44 9.26 5.80 -22.20
CA ALA A 44 10.12 4.87 -22.90
C ALA A 44 9.67 4.65 -24.36
N GLU A 45 10.57 4.20 -25.22
CA GLU A 45 10.23 3.77 -26.58
C GLU A 45 9.71 2.33 -26.56
N GLY A 46 8.43 2.13 -26.84
CA GLY A 46 7.79 0.81 -26.92
C GLY A 46 6.94 0.44 -25.68
N GLU A 47 6.63 -0.84 -25.53
CA GLU A 47 5.85 -1.38 -24.41
C GLU A 47 6.77 -1.82 -23.27
N THR A 48 6.45 -1.38 -22.04
CA THR A 48 7.01 -1.92 -20.80
C THR A 48 5.97 -2.81 -20.13
N ILE A 49 6.38 -4.02 -19.74
CA ILE A 49 5.55 -4.96 -18.99
C ILE A 49 6.26 -5.22 -17.65
N ILE A 50 5.60 -4.91 -16.55
CA ILE A 50 6.07 -5.20 -15.19
C ILE A 50 5.27 -6.40 -14.69
N GLU A 51 5.94 -7.51 -14.45
CA GLU A 51 5.39 -8.74 -13.87
C GLU A 51 5.79 -8.83 -12.40
N ASN A 52 4.94 -9.49 -11.59
CA ASN A 52 5.07 -9.50 -10.13
C ASN A 52 5.05 -8.08 -9.53
N ALA A 53 4.23 -7.21 -10.14
CA ALA A 53 4.09 -5.82 -9.74
C ALA A 53 3.43 -5.68 -8.36
N ALA A 54 3.79 -4.61 -7.65
CA ALA A 54 3.07 -4.15 -6.47
C ALA A 54 1.60 -3.83 -6.81
N ARG A 55 0.71 -4.16 -5.89
CA ARG A 55 -0.76 -4.10 -6.08
C ARG A 55 -1.44 -3.11 -5.15
N GLU A 56 -0.65 -2.46 -4.32
CA GLU A 56 -1.05 -1.49 -3.33
C GLU A 56 -1.92 -0.39 -3.96
N PRO A 57 -2.95 0.12 -3.25
CA PRO A 57 -3.81 1.19 -3.76
C PRO A 57 -3.04 2.42 -4.25
N GLU A 58 -1.89 2.70 -3.65
CA GLU A 58 -0.99 3.79 -4.04
C GLU A 58 -0.43 3.61 -5.47
N ILE A 59 -0.22 2.36 -5.91
CA ILE A 59 0.18 2.04 -7.29
C ILE A 59 -0.94 2.39 -8.27
N VAL A 60 -2.18 2.13 -7.89
CA VAL A 60 -3.36 2.46 -8.70
C VAL A 60 -3.56 3.97 -8.77
N ASP A 61 -3.37 4.67 -7.65
CA ASP A 61 -3.48 6.14 -7.60
C ASP A 61 -2.41 6.82 -8.48
N LEU A 62 -1.15 6.37 -8.41
CA LEU A 62 -0.09 6.83 -9.28
C LEU A 62 -0.40 6.57 -10.75
N ALA A 63 -0.87 5.36 -11.09
CA ALA A 63 -1.25 5.04 -12.47
C ALA A 63 -2.36 5.96 -12.98
N ASN A 64 -3.39 6.23 -12.17
CA ASN A 64 -4.48 7.13 -12.53
C ASN A 64 -3.98 8.57 -12.73
N CYS A 65 -3.08 9.05 -11.87
CA CYS A 65 -2.44 10.34 -12.01
C CYS A 65 -1.65 10.43 -13.34
N LEU A 66 -0.81 9.44 -13.64
CA LEU A 66 -0.05 9.39 -14.90
C LEU A 66 -0.96 9.30 -16.14
N VAL A 67 -2.04 8.53 -16.06
CA VAL A 67 -3.06 8.45 -17.14
C VAL A 67 -3.73 9.81 -17.35
N SER A 68 -4.02 10.55 -16.27
CA SER A 68 -4.56 11.91 -16.38
C SER A 68 -3.57 12.89 -17.05
N MET A 69 -2.27 12.58 -17.01
CA MET A 69 -1.20 13.31 -17.71
C MET A 69 -0.96 12.83 -19.14
N GLY A 70 -1.74 11.87 -19.63
CA GLY A 70 -1.66 11.33 -21.00
C GLY A 70 -0.86 10.03 -21.14
N ALA A 71 -0.44 9.40 -20.04
CA ALA A 71 0.19 8.08 -20.10
C ALA A 71 -0.82 6.98 -20.52
N ARG A 72 -0.30 5.88 -21.06
CA ARG A 72 -1.09 4.71 -21.44
C ARG A 72 -0.71 3.53 -20.57
N ILE A 73 -1.43 3.37 -19.47
CA ILE A 73 -1.17 2.35 -18.45
C ILE A 73 -2.41 1.46 -18.32
N SER A 74 -2.19 0.15 -18.18
CA SER A 74 -3.25 -0.82 -17.89
C SER A 74 -2.76 -1.88 -16.92
N GLY A 75 -3.67 -2.50 -16.17
CA GLY A 75 -3.35 -3.56 -15.21
C GLY A 75 -2.87 -3.09 -13.84
N ALA A 76 -2.90 -1.78 -13.54
CA ALA A 76 -2.59 -1.28 -12.19
C ALA A 76 -3.54 -1.90 -11.15
N GLY A 77 -2.99 -2.37 -10.02
CA GLY A 77 -3.71 -3.15 -9.01
C GLY A 77 -3.72 -4.67 -9.25
N THR A 78 -3.24 -5.11 -10.41
CA THR A 78 -2.97 -6.52 -10.72
C THR A 78 -1.47 -6.81 -10.62
N ASP A 79 -1.08 -8.09 -10.71
CA ASP A 79 0.30 -8.54 -10.71
C ASP A 79 1.05 -8.26 -12.02
N VAL A 80 0.36 -7.78 -13.07
CA VAL A 80 0.95 -7.42 -14.36
C VAL A 80 0.51 -6.02 -14.79
N ILE A 81 1.46 -5.10 -14.89
CA ILE A 81 1.22 -3.73 -15.37
C ILE A 81 1.84 -3.56 -16.75
N ARG A 82 1.05 -3.04 -17.70
CA ARG A 82 1.49 -2.74 -19.07
C ARG A 82 1.47 -1.24 -19.30
N ILE A 83 2.59 -0.71 -19.75
CA ILE A 83 2.76 0.70 -20.08
C ILE A 83 3.19 0.84 -21.54
N GLN A 84 2.38 1.51 -22.34
CA GLN A 84 2.78 1.92 -23.68
C GLN A 84 3.38 3.33 -23.61
N GLY A 85 4.67 3.44 -23.89
CA GLY A 85 5.35 4.72 -23.82
C GLY A 85 4.83 5.74 -24.84
N VAL A 86 4.81 7.02 -24.44
CA VAL A 86 4.37 8.18 -25.21
C VAL A 86 5.49 9.21 -25.36
N ASP A 87 5.38 10.13 -26.32
CA ASP A 87 6.44 11.12 -26.56
C ASP A 87 6.52 12.22 -25.49
N LYS A 88 5.38 12.56 -24.88
CA LYS A 88 5.30 13.57 -23.82
C LYS A 88 4.08 13.33 -22.93
N LEU A 89 4.21 13.75 -21.67
CA LEU A 89 3.10 13.95 -20.76
C LEU A 89 2.70 15.43 -20.73
N HIS A 90 1.51 15.73 -20.23
CA HIS A 90 1.05 17.09 -19.97
C HIS A 90 0.71 17.29 -18.49
N GLY A 91 0.52 18.55 -18.08
CA GLY A 91 0.02 18.84 -16.74
C GLY A 91 -1.41 18.31 -16.55
N ALA A 92 -1.74 17.94 -15.31
CA ALA A 92 -3.05 17.47 -14.92
C ALA A 92 -3.37 17.89 -13.48
N THR A 93 -4.64 17.79 -13.10
CA THR A 93 -5.08 17.92 -11.71
C THR A 93 -5.57 16.55 -11.24
N HIS A 94 -4.98 16.05 -10.16
CA HIS A 94 -5.29 14.75 -9.58
C HIS A 94 -5.59 14.90 -8.09
N ALA A 95 -6.67 14.28 -7.64
CA ALA A 95 -6.99 14.20 -6.22
C ALA A 95 -6.31 12.97 -5.62
N ILE A 96 -5.45 13.16 -4.64
CA ILE A 96 -4.73 12.08 -3.97
C ILE A 96 -5.72 11.20 -3.22
N MET A 97 -5.53 9.88 -3.27
CA MET A 97 -6.33 8.94 -2.49
C MET A 97 -6.26 9.22 -0.97
N PRO A 98 -7.28 8.85 -0.19
CA PRO A 98 -7.22 8.92 1.27
C PRO A 98 -6.07 8.09 1.85
N ASP A 99 -5.45 8.56 2.93
CA ASP A 99 -4.43 7.80 3.63
C ASP A 99 -5.09 6.63 4.39
N ARG A 100 -4.86 5.43 3.86
CA ARG A 100 -5.39 4.20 4.42
C ARG A 100 -4.72 3.83 5.75
N ILE A 101 -3.45 4.17 5.94
CA ILE A 101 -2.72 3.88 7.18
C ILE A 101 -3.17 4.83 8.29
N GLU A 102 -3.39 6.11 7.97
CA GLU A 102 -4.04 7.07 8.88
C GLU A 102 -5.43 6.59 9.27
N THR A 103 -6.26 6.24 8.29
CA THR A 103 -7.61 5.70 8.53
C THR A 103 -7.57 4.50 9.46
N GLY A 104 -6.73 3.50 9.15
CA GLY A 104 -6.55 2.31 9.97
C GLY A 104 -6.08 2.64 11.39
N THR A 105 -5.20 3.63 11.54
CA THR A 105 -4.67 4.06 12.85
C THR A 105 -5.78 4.67 13.72
N TYR A 106 -6.63 5.53 13.18
CA TYR A 106 -7.78 6.06 13.92
C TYR A 106 -8.81 4.99 14.27
N LEU A 107 -9.05 4.02 13.38
CA LEU A 107 -9.90 2.87 13.69
C LEU A 107 -9.34 2.05 14.86
N CYS A 108 -8.04 1.79 14.87
CA CYS A 108 -7.38 1.11 15.98
C CYS A 108 -7.48 1.91 17.29
N ALA A 109 -7.28 3.22 17.23
CA ALA A 109 -7.39 4.10 18.40
C ALA A 109 -8.81 4.08 18.99
N ALA A 110 -9.85 4.17 18.15
CA ALA A 110 -11.22 4.04 18.60
C ALA A 110 -11.53 2.65 19.17
N ALA A 111 -10.98 1.60 18.56
CA ALA A 111 -11.13 0.23 19.07
C ALA A 111 -10.59 0.10 20.51
N VAL A 112 -9.36 0.57 20.76
CA VAL A 112 -8.69 0.52 22.07
C VAL A 112 -9.40 1.39 23.11
N THR A 113 -9.95 2.53 22.70
CA THR A 113 -10.59 3.48 23.62
C THR A 113 -12.06 3.18 23.92
N GLY A 114 -12.65 2.14 23.32
CA GLY A 114 -14.07 1.83 23.52
C GLY A 114 -15.01 2.81 22.80
N GLY A 115 -14.54 3.45 21.72
CA GLY A 115 -15.25 4.53 21.04
C GLY A 115 -16.31 4.09 20.03
N ASP A 116 -17.17 5.05 19.66
CA ASP A 116 -18.07 5.02 18.50
C ASP A 116 -17.72 6.21 17.61
N ILE A 117 -17.06 5.94 16.48
CA ILE A 117 -16.56 6.98 15.59
C ILE A 117 -17.03 6.74 14.16
N ARG A 118 -17.14 7.83 13.40
CA ARG A 118 -17.33 7.81 11.95
C ARG A 118 -16.19 8.57 11.28
N LEU A 119 -15.31 7.87 10.60
CA LEU A 119 -14.26 8.44 9.76
C LEU A 119 -14.85 8.78 8.40
N ILE A 120 -14.60 9.99 7.91
CA ILE A 120 -15.10 10.50 6.63
C ILE A 120 -13.97 10.67 5.63
N LYS A 121 -14.32 10.79 4.34
CA LYS A 121 -13.36 10.93 3.23
C LYS A 121 -12.36 9.79 3.17
N THR A 122 -12.84 8.58 3.43
CA THR A 122 -12.05 7.36 3.37
C THR A 122 -12.85 6.22 2.72
N SER A 123 -12.21 5.10 2.46
CA SER A 123 -12.83 3.93 1.84
C SER A 123 -12.31 2.65 2.47
N ALA A 124 -13.23 1.76 2.87
CA ALA A 124 -12.88 0.45 3.40
C ALA A 124 -12.18 -0.43 2.36
N ALA A 125 -12.40 -0.19 1.05
CA ALA A 125 -11.81 -0.97 -0.04
C ALA A 125 -10.28 -0.96 -0.07
N TYR A 126 -9.64 0.02 0.59
CA TYR A 126 -8.18 0.08 0.72
C TYR A 126 -7.66 -0.68 1.96
N LEU A 127 -8.56 -1.15 2.82
CA LEU A 127 -8.29 -1.64 4.17
C LEU A 127 -9.03 -2.94 4.50
N ASP A 128 -9.53 -3.69 3.51
CA ASP A 128 -10.35 -4.90 3.73
C ASP A 128 -9.77 -5.82 4.82
N THR A 129 -8.47 -6.16 4.74
CA THR A 129 -7.84 -7.04 5.74
C THR A 129 -7.67 -6.41 7.12
N VAL A 130 -7.57 -5.09 7.22
CA VAL A 130 -7.51 -4.35 8.48
C VAL A 130 -8.89 -4.31 9.13
N VAL A 131 -9.92 -4.05 8.32
CA VAL A 131 -11.34 -4.06 8.72
C VAL A 131 -11.73 -5.46 9.22
N ASP A 132 -11.39 -6.50 8.47
CA ASP A 132 -11.64 -7.90 8.88
C ASP A 132 -11.00 -8.20 10.24
N LYS A 133 -9.76 -7.75 10.47
CA LYS A 133 -9.07 -8.00 11.73
C LYS A 133 -9.63 -7.20 12.91
N LEU A 134 -10.18 -6.01 12.66
CA LEU A 134 -10.92 -5.26 13.69
C LEU A 134 -12.26 -5.92 14.02
N MET A 135 -12.94 -6.50 13.01
CA MET A 135 -14.15 -7.30 13.22
C MET A 135 -13.85 -8.60 13.99
N ASP A 136 -12.74 -9.28 13.68
CA ASP A 136 -12.25 -10.44 14.44
C ASP A 136 -11.99 -10.08 15.92
N ALA A 137 -11.49 -8.86 16.18
CA ALA A 137 -11.28 -8.33 17.52
C ALA A 137 -12.58 -7.97 18.26
N GLY A 138 -13.73 -8.04 17.56
CA GLY A 138 -15.07 -7.82 18.09
C GLY A 138 -15.64 -6.42 17.83
N CYS A 139 -15.02 -5.61 16.98
CA CYS A 139 -15.58 -4.31 16.59
C CYS A 139 -16.75 -4.48 15.62
N GLU A 140 -17.79 -3.67 15.78
CA GLU A 140 -18.83 -3.52 14.78
C GLU A 140 -18.39 -2.44 13.78
N ILE A 141 -18.32 -2.79 12.49
CA ILE A 141 -17.92 -1.87 11.43
C ILE A 141 -19.03 -1.76 10.40
N THR A 142 -19.43 -0.53 10.10
CA THR A 142 -20.34 -0.22 8.98
C THR A 142 -19.55 0.50 7.89
N VAL A 143 -19.53 -0.12 6.71
CA VAL A 143 -18.90 0.46 5.51
C VAL A 143 -19.92 1.32 4.77
N GLU A 144 -19.57 2.58 4.57
CA GLU A 144 -20.32 3.52 3.74
C GLU A 144 -19.51 3.86 2.47
N ARG A 145 -20.08 4.66 1.57
CA ARG A 145 -19.42 5.02 0.30
C ARG A 145 -18.13 5.80 0.50
N ASP A 146 -18.12 6.75 1.43
CA ASP A 146 -17.03 7.70 1.70
C ASP A 146 -16.73 7.81 3.20
N ALA A 147 -17.15 6.81 3.97
CA ALA A 147 -16.97 6.78 5.41
C ALA A 147 -16.88 5.34 5.95
N ILE A 148 -16.27 5.21 7.11
CA ILE A 148 -16.24 3.97 7.90
C ILE A 148 -16.68 4.33 9.31
N ARG A 149 -17.74 3.68 9.79
CA ARG A 149 -18.13 3.77 11.20
C ARG A 149 -17.62 2.54 11.95
N LEU A 150 -17.04 2.77 13.12
CA LEU A 150 -16.60 1.73 14.04
C LEU A 150 -17.23 1.95 15.40
N ILE A 151 -17.80 0.89 15.97
CA ILE A 151 -18.25 0.82 17.36
C ILE A 151 -17.45 -0.27 18.06
N ALA A 152 -16.68 0.11 19.08
CA ALA A 152 -15.87 -0.82 19.83
C ALA A 152 -16.73 -1.67 20.79
N PRO A 153 -16.33 -2.94 21.03
CA PRO A 153 -16.94 -3.75 22.06
C PRO A 153 -16.50 -3.28 23.45
N ARG A 154 -17.20 -3.73 24.49
CA ARG A 154 -16.76 -3.54 25.89
C ARG A 154 -15.38 -4.15 26.16
N ARG A 155 -15.03 -5.22 25.44
CA ARG A 155 -13.77 -5.95 25.61
C ARG A 155 -13.34 -6.51 24.26
N LEU A 156 -12.13 -6.16 23.84
CA LEU A 156 -11.53 -6.64 22.59
C LEU A 156 -11.06 -8.08 22.75
N LYS A 157 -11.03 -8.83 21.64
CA LYS A 157 -10.39 -10.15 21.54
C LYS A 157 -9.02 -10.02 20.90
N ALA A 158 -8.02 -10.72 21.42
CA ALA A 158 -6.68 -10.74 20.84
C ALA A 158 -6.72 -11.45 19.47
N VAL A 159 -6.10 -10.85 18.46
CA VAL A 159 -6.12 -11.33 17.07
C VAL A 159 -4.72 -11.58 16.55
N SER A 160 -4.47 -12.81 16.08
CA SER A 160 -3.23 -13.17 15.38
C SER A 160 -3.24 -12.65 13.95
N LEU A 161 -2.10 -12.14 13.50
CA LEU A 161 -1.93 -11.63 12.14
C LEU A 161 -0.56 -11.96 11.56
N ARG A 162 -0.49 -12.00 10.24
CA ARG A 162 0.75 -12.15 9.47
C ARG A 162 0.76 -11.08 8.38
N THR A 163 1.82 -10.28 8.33
CA THR A 163 1.97 -9.26 7.29
C THR A 163 2.34 -9.92 5.96
N ALA A 164 1.95 -9.31 4.85
CA ALA A 164 2.33 -9.73 3.49
C ALA A 164 2.00 -8.59 2.51
N PRO A 165 2.51 -8.62 1.26
CA PRO A 165 2.19 -7.61 0.26
C PRO A 165 0.68 -7.50 0.02
N TYR A 166 0.21 -6.32 -0.40
CA TYR A 166 -1.21 -6.09 -0.66
C TYR A 166 -1.76 -7.12 -1.67
N PRO A 167 -2.98 -7.68 -1.46
CA PRO A 167 -4.05 -7.26 -0.55
C PRO A 167 -3.99 -7.85 0.86
N ALA A 168 -2.92 -8.55 1.25
CA ALA A 168 -2.80 -9.09 2.60
C ALA A 168 -2.61 -7.98 3.66
N PHE A 169 -2.49 -8.38 4.93
CA PHE A 169 -2.41 -7.43 6.03
C PHE A 169 -1.17 -6.54 5.90
N PRO A 170 -1.33 -5.20 5.86
CA PRO A 170 -0.22 -4.29 5.60
C PRO A 170 0.71 -4.20 6.82
N THR A 171 2.02 -4.32 6.56
CA THR A 171 3.06 -4.17 7.60
C THR A 171 2.98 -2.81 8.31
N ASP A 172 2.48 -1.78 7.65
CA ASP A 172 2.32 -0.44 8.23
C ASP A 172 1.23 -0.34 9.30
N MET A 173 0.35 -1.34 9.41
CA MET A 173 -0.67 -1.45 10.46
C MET A 173 -0.30 -2.40 11.60
N GLN A 174 0.87 -3.06 11.50
CA GLN A 174 1.28 -4.10 12.41
C GLN A 174 1.46 -3.59 13.85
N ALA A 175 2.07 -2.42 14.02
CA ALA A 175 2.36 -1.85 15.34
C ALA A 175 1.07 -1.41 16.07
N GLN A 176 0.14 -0.81 15.33
CA GLN A 176 -1.16 -0.37 15.82
C GLN A 176 -1.99 -1.56 16.31
N PHE A 177 -1.96 -2.67 15.57
CA PHE A 177 -2.61 -3.91 16.01
C PHE A 177 -1.93 -4.60 17.19
N MET A 178 -0.61 -4.44 17.35
CA MET A 178 0.07 -4.88 18.56
C MET A 178 -0.48 -4.15 19.79
N ALA A 179 -0.69 -2.84 19.69
CA ALA A 179 -1.29 -2.05 20.77
C ALA A 179 -2.73 -2.50 21.09
N ILE A 180 -3.54 -2.85 20.08
CA ILE A 180 -4.86 -3.48 20.30
C ILE A 180 -4.73 -4.76 21.13
N ASN A 181 -3.81 -5.65 20.74
CA ASN A 181 -3.62 -6.93 21.40
C ASN A 181 -3.15 -6.80 22.86
N CYS A 182 -2.43 -5.73 23.23
CA CYS A 182 -2.00 -5.47 24.61
C CYS A 182 -3.16 -5.22 25.58
N VAL A 183 -4.31 -4.75 25.11
CA VAL A 183 -5.49 -4.45 25.95
C VAL A 183 -6.64 -5.43 25.75
N ALA A 184 -6.47 -6.41 24.87
CA ALA A 184 -7.48 -7.39 24.50
C ALA A 184 -7.43 -8.66 25.36
N ASP A 185 -8.52 -9.43 25.38
CA ASP A 185 -8.56 -10.74 26.01
C ASP A 185 -8.03 -11.84 25.11
N GLY A 186 -7.13 -12.65 25.66
CA GLY A 186 -6.60 -13.85 25.01
C GLY A 186 -5.12 -13.73 24.66
N VAL A 187 -4.67 -14.61 23.78
CA VAL A 187 -3.29 -14.67 23.31
C VAL A 187 -3.30 -14.56 21.78
N ALA A 188 -2.42 -13.72 21.24
CA ALA A 188 -2.26 -13.53 19.81
C ALA A 188 -0.78 -13.64 19.40
N THR A 189 -0.55 -13.97 18.13
CA THR A 189 0.79 -14.00 17.53
C THR A 189 0.81 -13.05 16.33
N ILE A 190 1.79 -12.16 16.29
CA ILE A 190 2.06 -11.26 15.17
C ILE A 190 3.31 -11.76 14.44
N ARG A 191 3.19 -12.05 13.14
CA ARG A 191 4.31 -12.45 12.29
C ARG A 191 4.58 -11.39 11.22
N GLU A 192 5.68 -10.68 11.36
CA GLU A 192 6.17 -9.73 10.37
C GLU A 192 7.02 -10.46 9.31
N THR A 193 6.71 -10.28 8.02
CA THR A 193 7.47 -10.91 6.91
C THR A 193 7.93 -9.93 5.84
N ILE A 194 7.64 -8.63 5.99
CA ILE A 194 8.09 -7.58 5.06
C ILE A 194 9.39 -6.94 5.56
N PHE A 195 9.47 -6.64 6.86
CA PHE A 195 10.62 -5.96 7.47
C PHE A 195 11.17 -6.72 8.67
N GLU A 196 12.40 -7.20 8.57
CA GLU A 196 13.02 -8.10 9.56
C GLU A 196 13.13 -7.50 10.97
N ASN A 197 13.24 -6.17 11.09
CA ASN A 197 13.48 -5.47 12.36
C ASN A 197 12.33 -4.54 12.78
N ARG A 198 11.08 -4.82 12.38
CA ARG A 198 9.93 -3.95 12.66
C ARG A 198 9.20 -4.26 13.98
N PHE A 199 9.94 -4.63 15.02
CA PHE A 199 9.38 -4.89 16.37
C PHE A 199 10.00 -4.02 17.47
N MET A 200 10.74 -2.96 17.10
CA MET A 200 11.42 -2.10 18.07
C MET A 200 10.47 -1.46 19.10
N HIS A 201 9.21 -1.20 18.70
CA HIS A 201 8.17 -0.67 19.60
C HIS A 201 7.71 -1.67 20.66
N ALA A 202 7.93 -2.98 20.48
CA ALA A 202 7.50 -4.00 21.44
C ALA A 202 8.23 -3.89 22.79
N ASN A 203 9.47 -3.35 22.81
CA ASN A 203 10.23 -3.14 24.04
C ASN A 203 9.77 -1.90 24.82
N GLU A 204 9.02 -1.00 24.18
CA GLU A 204 8.56 0.27 24.76
C GLU A 204 7.10 0.20 25.27
N LEU A 205 6.37 -0.88 24.94
CA LEU A 205 4.99 -1.16 25.36
C LEU A 205 4.95 -1.88 26.71
#